data_AF-A0A196QNK7-F1
#
_entry.id   AF-A0A196QNK7-F1
#
_cell.length_a   1.000
_cell.length_b   1.000
_cell.length_c   1.000
_cell.angle_alpha   90.00
_cell.angle_beta   90.00
_cell.angle_gamma   90.00
#
_symmetry.space_group_name_H-M   'P 1'
#
loop_
_entity.id
_entity.type
_entity.pdbx_description
1 polymer ?
#
loop_
_entity_poly.entity_id
_entity_poly.type
_entity_poly.pdbx_seq_one_letter_code
_entity_poly.pdbx_strand_id
1 'polypeptide(L)'
;MSEEQWTELAAITGAASLVLAIILMFLMVTFFFRKTEEVERRIATRGKQLDSIRIIWGNGPIGRWMRISHVYVFFLFRHLPRIGPRIEARMGDENEPLPLSLKLWVIVPFSVYAVSVVLFFFTGWYLEAYD
;
A
#
# COMPACT_ATOMS: atom_id res chain seq x y z
N MET A 1 16.82 -4.51 30.25
CA MET A 1 15.88 -3.41 30.01
C MET A 1 14.72 -3.61 30.96
N SER A 2 14.38 -2.61 31.78
CA SER A 2 13.27 -2.72 32.72
C SER A 2 11.92 -2.73 31.98
N GLU A 3 10.85 -3.18 32.65
CA GLU A 3 9.49 -3.14 32.07
C GLU A 3 9.08 -1.72 31.68
N GLU A 4 9.40 -0.73 32.53
CA GLU A 4 9.16 0.68 32.26
C GLU A 4 9.81 1.16 30.95
N GLN A 5 11.04 0.72 30.67
CA GLN A 5 11.74 1.03 29.43
C GLN A 5 11.08 0.39 28.20
N TRP A 6 10.53 -0.84 28.32
CA TRP A 6 9.80 -1.49 27.23
C TRP A 6 8.48 -0.78 26.92
N THR A 7 7.75 -0.37 27.95
CA THR A 7 6.50 0.40 27.83
C THR A 7 6.74 1.74 27.16
N GLU A 8 7.78 2.47 27.56
CA GLU A 8 8.15 3.74 26.94
C GLU A 8 8.52 3.57 25.46
N LEU A 9 9.36 2.58 25.14
CA LEU A 9 9.74 2.28 23.76
C LEU A 9 8.53 1.89 22.90
N ALA A 10 7.59 1.10 23.42
CA ALA A 10 6.38 0.73 22.72
C ALA A 10 5.51 1.97 22.42
N ALA A 11 5.35 2.88 23.40
CA ALA A 11 4.58 4.10 23.23
C ALA A 11 5.19 5.03 22.17
N ILE A 12 6.51 5.24 22.22
CA ILE A 12 7.23 6.04 21.22
C ILE A 12 7.11 5.41 19.83
N THR A 13 7.31 4.10 19.74
CA THR A 13 7.22 3.36 18.47
C THR A 13 5.83 3.45 17.87
N GLY A 14 4.79 3.28 18.69
CA GLY A 14 3.40 3.41 18.26
C GLY A 14 3.08 4.81 17.75
N ALA A 15 3.41 5.84 18.52
CA ALA A 15 3.19 7.23 18.13
C ALA A 15 3.93 7.60 16.84
N ALA A 16 5.22 7.25 16.74
CA ALA A 16 6.02 7.50 15.55
C ALA A 16 5.46 6.77 14.32
N SER A 17 5.02 5.52 14.49
CA SER A 17 4.44 4.72 13.41
C SER A 17 3.11 5.30 12.91
N LEU A 18 2.26 5.81 13.81
CA LEU A 18 1.01 6.47 13.45
C LEU A 18 1.27 7.74 12.64
N VAL A 19 2.16 8.61 13.12
CA VAL A 19 2.52 9.86 12.43
C VAL A 19 3.09 9.55 11.04
N LEU A 20 4.01 8.59 10.95
CA LEU A 20 4.58 8.15 9.69
C LEU A 20 3.52 7.60 8.72
N ALA A 21 2.60 6.76 9.19
CA ALA A 21 1.52 6.21 8.38
C ALA A 21 0.60 7.32 7.83
N ILE A 22 0.23 8.31 8.64
CA ILE A 22 -0.60 9.43 8.22
C ILE A 22 0.12 10.27 7.16
N ILE A 23 1.40 10.61 7.39
CA ILE A 23 2.21 11.36 6.41
C ILE A 23 2.30 10.59 5.09
N LEU A 24 2.62 9.30 5.15
CA LEU A 24 2.72 8.46 3.95
C LEU A 24 1.39 8.36 3.20
N MET A 25 0.27 8.24 3.91
CA MET A 25 -1.06 8.24 3.29
C MET A 25 -1.29 9.52 2.48
N PHE A 26 -1.00 10.68 3.06
CA PHE A 26 -1.14 11.97 2.36
C PHE A 26 -0.19 12.07 1.17
N LEU A 27 1.09 11.72 1.34
CA LEU A 27 2.08 11.77 0.27
C LEU A 27 1.71 10.85 -0.90
N MET A 28 1.20 9.65 -0.60
CA MET A 28 0.77 8.69 -1.61
C MET A 28 -0.42 9.20 -2.43
N VAL A 29 -1.44 9.76 -1.77
CA VAL A 29 -2.65 10.28 -2.43
C VAL A 29 -2.39 11.60 -3.18
N THR A 30 -1.36 12.36 -2.81
CA THR A 30 -1.06 13.67 -3.41
C THR A 30 0.11 13.62 -4.38
N PHE A 31 1.34 13.44 -3.89
CA PHE A 31 2.57 13.58 -4.66
C PHE A 31 2.90 12.31 -5.46
N PHE A 32 2.83 11.13 -4.84
CA PHE A 32 3.24 9.89 -5.50
C PHE A 32 2.16 9.34 -6.43
N PHE A 33 0.93 9.84 -6.34
CA PHE A 33 -0.18 9.37 -7.16
C PHE A 33 0.11 9.43 -8.66
N ARG A 34 0.84 10.46 -9.13
CA ARG A 34 1.22 10.57 -10.55
C ARG A 34 2.04 9.37 -11.04
N LYS A 35 2.87 8.78 -10.17
CA LYS A 35 3.63 7.56 -10.48
C LYS A 35 2.72 6.33 -10.51
N THR A 36 1.75 6.25 -9.59
CA THR A 36 0.72 5.21 -9.61
C THR A 36 -0.10 5.26 -10.91
N GLU A 37 -0.50 6.45 -11.37
CA GLU A 37 -1.23 6.57 -12.65
C GLU A 37 -0.38 6.14 -13.86
N GLU A 38 0.93 6.40 -13.82
CA GLU A 38 1.85 5.92 -14.85
C GLU A 38 1.92 4.39 -14.89
N VAL A 39 1.95 3.75 -13.72
CA VAL A 39 1.89 2.30 -13.60
C VAL A 39 0.54 1.78 -14.12
N GLU A 40 -0.57 2.30 -13.62
CA GLU A 40 -1.91 1.85 -14.00
C GLU A 40 -2.13 1.91 -15.50
N ARG A 41 -1.70 2.99 -16.18
CA ARG A 41 -1.83 3.10 -17.64
C ARG A 41 -1.16 1.96 -18.41
N ARG A 42 -0.15 1.33 -17.83
CA ARG A 42 0.63 0.27 -18.47
C ARG A 42 0.15 -1.14 -18.09
N ILE A 43 -0.51 -1.30 -16.93
CA ILE A 43 -0.97 -2.62 -16.44
C ILE A 43 -2.50 -2.81 -16.48
N ALA A 44 -3.27 -1.73 -16.60
CA ALA A 44 -4.72 -1.79 -16.65
C ALA A 44 -5.19 -2.21 -18.06
N THR A 45 -5.32 -3.52 -18.27
CA THR A 45 -5.92 -4.07 -19.49
C THR A 45 -7.43 -3.82 -19.50
N ARG A 46 -7.97 -3.43 -20.66
CA ARG A 46 -9.39 -3.14 -20.83
C ARG A 46 -10.26 -4.32 -20.39
N GLY A 47 -11.24 -4.06 -19.52
CA GLY A 47 -12.16 -5.09 -19.01
C GLY A 47 -11.65 -5.93 -17.83
N LYS A 48 -10.45 -5.66 -17.31
CA LYS A 48 -9.94 -6.26 -16.07
C LYS A 48 -10.18 -5.35 -14.85
N GLN A 49 -9.92 -5.89 -13.65
CA GLN A 49 -10.26 -5.22 -12.39
C GLN A 49 -9.59 -3.84 -12.24
N LEU A 50 -8.31 -3.69 -12.62
CA LEU A 50 -7.59 -2.42 -12.50
C LEU A 50 -8.17 -1.32 -13.41
N ASP A 51 -8.63 -1.69 -14.61
CA ASP A 51 -9.33 -0.77 -15.52
C ASP A 51 -10.69 -0.34 -14.94
N SER A 52 -11.44 -1.30 -14.38
CA SER A 52 -12.72 -1.01 -13.71
C SER A 52 -12.55 -0.10 -12.49
N ILE A 53 -11.53 -0.34 -11.66
CA ILE A 53 -11.24 0.49 -10.48
C ILE A 53 -10.88 1.91 -10.89
N ARG A 54 -10.07 2.07 -11.94
CA ARG A 54 -9.72 3.38 -12.48
C ARG A 54 -10.96 4.16 -12.94
N ILE A 55 -11.91 3.50 -13.60
CA ILE A 55 -13.14 4.12 -14.09
C ILE A 55 -14.11 4.47 -12.93
N ILE A 56 -14.27 3.58 -11.96
CA ILE A 56 -15.26 3.71 -10.87
C ILE A 56 -14.85 4.77 -9.84
N TRP A 57 -13.58 4.76 -9.42
CA TRP A 57 -13.15 5.53 -8.25
C TRP A 57 -12.66 6.94 -8.57
N GLY A 58 -12.36 7.24 -9.85
CA GLY A 58 -11.96 8.58 -10.29
C GLY A 58 -10.67 9.10 -9.63
N ASN A 59 -10.58 10.43 -9.49
CA ASN A 59 -9.37 11.14 -9.04
C ASN A 59 -9.53 11.84 -7.66
N GLY A 60 -10.61 11.58 -6.92
CA GLY A 60 -10.80 12.08 -5.56
C GLY A 60 -9.90 11.36 -4.55
N PRO A 61 -9.66 11.92 -3.34
CA PRO A 61 -8.71 11.34 -2.36
C PRO A 61 -8.95 9.87 -2.03
N ILE A 62 -10.21 9.49 -1.77
CA ILE A 62 -10.60 8.10 -1.50
C ILE A 62 -10.38 7.23 -2.74
N GLY A 63 -10.68 7.75 -3.93
CA GLY A 63 -10.50 7.00 -5.16
C GLY A 63 -9.03 6.75 -5.51
N ARG A 64 -8.17 7.74 -5.26
CA ARG A 64 -6.71 7.59 -5.37
C ARG A 64 -6.19 6.53 -4.42
N TRP A 65 -6.67 6.54 -3.18
CA TRP A 65 -6.32 5.51 -2.19
C TRP A 65 -6.67 4.10 -2.67
N MET A 66 -7.90 3.91 -3.15
CA MET A 66 -8.36 2.62 -3.68
C MET A 66 -7.55 2.17 -4.90
N ARG A 67 -7.18 3.09 -5.78
CA ARG A 67 -6.33 2.83 -6.93
C ARG A 67 -4.93 2.36 -6.52
N ILE A 68 -4.28 3.09 -5.61
CA ILE A 68 -2.95 2.75 -5.08
C ILE A 68 -2.95 1.37 -4.42
N SER A 69 -3.94 1.07 -3.58
CA SER A 69 -4.01 -0.20 -2.86
C SER A 69 -4.15 -1.39 -3.80
N HIS A 70 -4.95 -1.28 -4.87
CA HIS A 70 -5.12 -2.37 -5.84
C HIS A 70 -3.89 -2.57 -6.73
N VAL A 71 -3.20 -1.49 -7.10
CA VAL A 71 -1.90 -1.60 -7.80
C VAL A 71 -0.86 -2.29 -6.91
N TYR A 72 -0.83 -1.96 -5.61
CA TYR A 72 0.04 -2.63 -4.65
C TYR A 72 -0.27 -4.13 -4.53
N VAL A 73 -1.54 -4.49 -4.35
CA VAL A 73 -2.01 -5.89 -4.29
C VAL A 73 -1.63 -6.65 -5.57
N PHE A 74 -1.78 -6.03 -6.74
CA PHE A 74 -1.35 -6.65 -8.00
C PHE A 74 0.13 -7.04 -7.95
N PHE A 75 1.03 -6.13 -7.58
CA PHE A 75 2.46 -6.46 -7.51
C PHE A 75 2.80 -7.47 -6.41
N LEU A 76 2.13 -7.40 -5.26
CA LEU A 76 2.40 -8.29 -4.14
C LEU A 76 2.00 -9.74 -4.44
N PHE A 77 0.81 -9.96 -5.00
CA PHE A 77 0.25 -11.30 -5.14
C PHE A 77 0.55 -11.96 -6.50
N ARG A 78 0.88 -11.20 -7.55
CA ARG A 78 1.13 -11.76 -8.90
C ARG A 78 2.30 -12.74 -8.97
N HIS A 79 3.29 -12.62 -8.08
CA HIS A 79 4.46 -13.49 -8.05
C HIS A 79 4.27 -14.75 -7.18
N LEU A 80 3.10 -14.95 -6.58
CA LEU A 80 2.84 -16.12 -5.75
C LEU A 80 2.50 -17.36 -6.60
N PRO A 81 3.09 -18.53 -6.34
CA PRO A 81 3.02 -19.70 -7.22
C PRO A 81 1.61 -20.26 -7.41
N ARG A 82 0.68 -20.09 -6.45
CA ARG A 82 -0.71 -20.58 -6.55
C ARG A 82 -1.74 -19.52 -6.94
N ILE A 83 -1.50 -18.27 -6.56
CA ILE A 83 -2.49 -17.19 -6.65
C ILE A 83 -2.14 -16.22 -7.78
N GLY A 84 -0.85 -16.12 -8.14
CA GLY A 84 -0.31 -15.20 -9.12
C GLY A 84 -0.99 -15.26 -10.49
N PRO A 85 -1.06 -16.44 -11.13
CA PRO A 85 -1.74 -16.59 -12.43
C PRO A 85 -3.22 -16.18 -12.38
N ARG A 86 -3.91 -16.41 -11.25
CA ARG A 86 -5.32 -16.02 -11.07
C ARG A 86 -5.47 -14.52 -10.87
N ILE A 87 -4.52 -13.88 -10.20
CA ILE A 87 -4.47 -12.43 -10.00
C ILE A 87 -4.18 -11.72 -11.31
N GLU A 88 -3.17 -12.15 -12.06
CA GLU A 88 -2.83 -11.59 -13.37
C GLU A 88 -4.00 -11.75 -14.38
N ALA A 89 -4.63 -12.92 -14.42
CA ALA A 89 -5.81 -13.13 -15.25
C ALA A 89 -6.98 -12.19 -14.91
N ARG A 90 -7.16 -11.78 -13.64
CA ARG A 90 -8.30 -10.97 -13.18
C ARG A 90 -8.01 -9.47 -13.11
N MET A 91 -6.83 -9.09 -12.65
CA MET A 91 -6.53 -7.71 -12.27
C MET A 91 -5.97 -6.89 -13.42
N GLY A 92 -5.04 -7.44 -14.19
CA GLY A 92 -4.32 -6.72 -15.25
C GLY A 92 -3.17 -7.55 -15.78
N ASP A 93 -2.60 -7.15 -16.92
CA ASP A 93 -1.42 -7.81 -17.49
C ASP A 93 -0.25 -6.83 -17.54
N GLU A 94 0.95 -7.31 -17.22
CA GLU A 94 2.18 -6.57 -17.52
C GLU A 94 2.73 -7.06 -18.87
N ASN A 95 2.10 -6.63 -19.97
CA ASN A 95 2.53 -7.02 -21.32
C ASN A 95 3.95 -6.52 -21.65
N GLU A 96 4.34 -5.38 -21.07
CA GLU A 96 5.69 -4.83 -21.13
C GLU A 96 6.28 -4.72 -19.71
N PRO A 97 7.50 -5.23 -19.46
CA PRO A 97 8.11 -5.16 -18.14
C PRO A 97 8.31 -3.70 -17.72
N LEU A 98 7.66 -3.30 -16.64
CA LEU A 98 7.81 -1.96 -16.08
C LEU A 98 9.21 -1.79 -15.50
N PRO A 99 9.79 -0.57 -15.61
CA PRO A 99 11.06 -0.27 -14.98
C PRO A 99 10.94 -0.47 -13.46
N LEU A 100 11.95 -1.13 -12.88
CA LEU A 100 11.98 -1.46 -11.45
C LEU A 100 11.82 -0.22 -10.57
N SER A 101 12.40 0.91 -10.98
CA SER A 101 12.25 2.19 -10.29
C SER A 101 10.79 2.59 -10.12
N LEU A 102 9.96 2.44 -11.16
CA LEU A 102 8.56 2.78 -11.13
C LEU A 102 7.75 1.81 -10.23
N LYS A 103 8.11 0.52 -10.23
CA LYS A 103 7.53 -0.46 -9.29
C LYS A 103 7.83 -0.07 -7.84
N LEU A 104 9.09 0.26 -7.55
CA LEU A 104 9.54 0.65 -6.20
C LEU A 104 8.83 1.92 -5.70
N TRP A 105 8.57 2.89 -6.58
CA TRP A 105 7.82 4.10 -6.22
C TRP A 105 6.40 3.84 -5.72
N VAL A 106 5.78 2.72 -6.11
CA VAL A 106 4.43 2.34 -5.62
C VAL A 106 4.52 1.35 -4.47
N ILE A 107 5.42 0.37 -4.56
CA ILE A 107 5.55 -0.71 -3.57
C ILE A 107 6.11 -0.17 -2.25
N VAL A 108 7.22 0.58 -2.29
CA VAL A 108 7.94 0.98 -1.06
C VAL A 108 7.07 1.86 -0.15
N PRO A 109 6.42 2.96 -0.62
CA PRO A 109 5.64 3.81 0.26
C PRO A 109 4.47 3.05 0.90
N PHE A 110 3.80 2.19 0.14
CA PHE A 110 2.66 1.42 0.64
C PHE A 110 3.10 0.31 1.61
N SER A 111 4.22 -0.36 1.36
CA SER A 111 4.79 -1.33 2.31
C SER A 111 5.19 -0.67 3.63
N VAL A 112 5.87 0.49 3.58
CA VAL A 112 6.24 1.23 4.81
C VAL A 112 4.99 1.68 5.56
N TYR A 113 3.97 2.18 4.84
CA TYR A 113 2.67 2.51 5.43
C TYR A 113 2.05 1.29 6.12
N ALA A 114 1.95 0.15 5.43
CA ALA A 114 1.34 -1.07 5.97
C ALA A 114 2.07 -1.58 7.21
N VAL A 115 3.41 -1.60 7.19
CA VAL A 115 4.22 -1.97 8.36
C VAL A 115 4.01 -0.99 9.51
N SER A 116 3.96 0.31 9.24
CA SER A 116 3.73 1.33 10.27
C SER A 116 2.35 1.18 10.92
N VAL A 117 1.31 0.88 10.13
CA VAL A 117 -0.03 0.59 10.66
C VAL A 117 -0.01 -0.66 11.54
N VAL A 118 0.64 -1.74 11.09
CA VAL A 118 0.78 -2.97 11.88
C VAL A 118 1.53 -2.71 13.20
N LEU A 119 2.63 -1.95 13.15
CA LEU A 119 3.39 -1.58 14.34
C LEU A 119 2.56 -0.76 15.31
N PHE A 120 1.80 0.22 14.83
CA PHE A 120 0.90 1.01 15.67
C PHE A 120 -0.10 0.12 16.42
N PHE A 121 -0.83 -0.74 15.70
CA PHE A 121 -1.79 -1.64 16.33
C PHE A 121 -1.11 -2.66 17.26
N PHE A 122 0.05 -3.18 16.89
CA PHE A 122 0.80 -4.12 17.73
C PHE A 122 1.27 -3.47 19.03
N THR A 123 1.81 -2.24 18.95
CA THR A 123 2.23 -1.49 20.15
C THR A 123 1.05 -1.09 21.03
N GLY A 124 -0.08 -0.69 20.44
CA GLY A 124 -1.28 -0.38 21.22
C GLY A 124 -1.86 -1.62 21.90
N TRP A 125 -1.83 -2.79 21.24
CA TRP A 125 -2.22 -4.05 21.86
C TRP A 125 -1.27 -4.45 23.00
N TYR A 126 0.05 -4.33 22.79
CA TYR A 126 1.05 -4.59 23.82
C TYR A 126 0.89 -3.68 25.05
N LEU A 127 0.43 -2.45 24.84
CA LEU A 127 0.15 -1.47 25.89
C LEU A 127 -1.26 -1.59 26.50
N GLU A 128 -2.05 -2.59 26.08
CA GLU A 128 -3.44 -2.78 26.51
C GLU A 128 -4.32 -1.54 26.25
N ALA A 129 -4.05 -0.79 25.18
CA ALA A 129 -4.78 0.42 24.82
C ALA A 129 -6.11 0.16 24.08
N TYR A 130 -6.39 -1.11 23.75
CA TYR A 130 -7.60 -1.56 23.07
C TYR A 130 -8.25 -2.65 23.93
N ASP A 131 -9.16 -2.24 24.81
CA ASP A 131 -9.94 -3.14 25.67
C ASP A 131 -10.65 -4.27 24.89
#